data_AF-A0AAV9JQ35-F1
#
_entry.id   AF-A0AAV9JQ35-F1
#
_cell.length_a   1.000
_cell.length_b   1.000
_cell.length_c   1.000
_cell.angle_alpha   90.00
_cell.angle_beta   90.00
_cell.angle_gamma   90.00
#
_symmetry.space_group_name_H-M   'P 1'
#
loop_
_entity.id
_entity.type
_entity.pdbx_description
1 polymer ?
#
loop_
_entity_poly.entity_id
_entity_poly.type
_entity_poly.pdbx_seq_one_letter_code
_entity_poly.pdbx_strand_id
1 'polypeptide(L)'
;MTLVDTIRGLTNTYHAYVFGTAFWYSLRGIMRIIDPVRVAGWFRPPTLSYRQTLGMEPNDLELYNIRTDAWGLIALAMLLLALADAVPLPQSLVGSSLASPAPSQYKKPYARAAVLITIFHHVTTGIGAYQHWKLPSHHTVAMDIGVYGNIGLTLLGVAALVYGLNDGESRSGEKKKA
;
A
#
# COMPACT_ATOMS: atom_id res chain seq x y z
N MET A 1 -21.06 -12.82 -16.56
CA MET A 1 -19.71 -13.06 -16.04
C MET A 1 -19.79 -14.27 -15.13
N THR A 2 -19.01 -15.32 -15.36
CA THR A 2 -19.09 -16.55 -14.55
C THR A 2 -18.31 -16.40 -13.25
N LEU A 3 -18.62 -17.21 -12.22
CA LEU A 3 -17.86 -17.22 -10.95
C LEU A 3 -16.36 -17.46 -11.18
N VAL A 4 -16.02 -18.30 -12.15
CA VAL A 4 -14.64 -18.61 -12.53
C VAL A 4 -13.93 -17.39 -13.13
N ASP A 5 -14.64 -16.59 -13.94
CA ASP A 5 -14.10 -15.35 -14.50
C ASP A 5 -13.87 -14.29 -13.42
N THR A 6 -14.75 -14.21 -12.44
CA THR A 6 -14.61 -13.33 -11.27
C THR A 6 -13.40 -13.75 -10.42
N ILE A 7 -13.26 -15.05 -10.12
CA ILE A 7 -12.11 -15.57 -9.36
C ILE A 7 -10.81 -15.32 -10.12
N ARG A 8 -10.75 -15.60 -11.43
CA ARG A 8 -9.57 -15.31 -12.26
C ARG A 8 -9.25 -13.81 -12.34
N GLY A 9 -10.27 -12.96 -12.38
CA GLY A 9 -10.11 -11.51 -12.34
C GLY A 9 -9.51 -11.04 -11.01
N LEU A 10 -9.99 -11.58 -9.88
CA LEU A 10 -9.49 -11.28 -8.54
C LEU A 10 -8.09 -11.87 -8.26
N THR A 11 -7.76 -13.01 -8.86
CA THR A 11 -6.43 -13.64 -8.72
C THR A 11 -5.39 -13.09 -9.70
N ASN A 12 -5.75 -12.15 -10.58
CA ASN A 12 -4.77 -11.39 -11.36
C ASN A 12 -3.83 -10.66 -10.39
N THR A 13 -2.52 -10.74 -10.66
CA THR A 13 -1.44 -10.08 -9.89
C THR A 13 -1.69 -8.59 -9.63
N TYR A 14 -2.39 -7.88 -10.52
CA TYR A 14 -2.82 -6.50 -10.28
C TYR A 14 -3.78 -6.37 -9.07
N HIS A 15 -4.87 -7.14 -9.04
CA HIS A 15 -5.84 -7.07 -7.94
C HIS A 15 -5.24 -7.62 -6.65
N ALA A 16 -4.45 -8.69 -6.74
CA ALA A 16 -3.70 -9.21 -5.60
C ALA A 16 -2.77 -8.14 -4.99
N TYR A 17 -2.05 -7.41 -5.83
CA TYR A 17 -1.18 -6.32 -5.38
C TYR A 17 -1.97 -5.17 -4.76
N VAL A 18 -3.01 -4.68 -5.43
CA VAL A 18 -3.79 -3.52 -4.95
C VAL A 18 -4.48 -3.85 -3.63
N PHE A 19 -5.14 -5.01 -3.53
CA PHE A 19 -5.79 -5.43 -2.29
C PHE A 19 -4.80 -5.76 -1.18
N GLY A 20 -3.67 -6.40 -1.50
CA GLY A 20 -2.60 -6.65 -0.53
C GLY A 20 -2.02 -5.35 0.02
N THR A 21 -1.79 -4.36 -0.84
CA THR A 21 -1.28 -3.04 -0.47
C THR A 21 -2.31 -2.26 0.37
N ALA A 22 -3.57 -2.24 -0.05
CA ALA A 22 -4.64 -1.59 0.71
C ALA A 22 -4.84 -2.23 2.09
N PHE A 23 -4.76 -3.57 2.17
CA PHE A 23 -4.77 -4.30 3.44
C PHE A 23 -3.56 -3.92 4.31
N TRP A 24 -2.35 -3.89 3.74
CA TRP A 24 -1.13 -3.52 4.45
C TRP A 24 -1.20 -2.10 5.04
N TYR A 25 -1.65 -1.14 4.25
CA TYR A 25 -1.85 0.25 4.70
C TYR A 25 -2.93 0.35 5.77
N SER A 26 -4.04 -0.38 5.61
CA SER A 26 -5.12 -0.43 6.61
C SER A 26 -4.64 -1.02 7.92
N LEU A 27 -3.96 -2.16 7.90
CA LEU A 27 -3.42 -2.83 9.08
C LEU A 27 -2.45 -1.91 9.83
N ARG A 28 -1.50 -1.31 9.11
CA ARG A 28 -0.52 -0.37 9.68
C ARG A 28 -1.17 0.90 10.22
N GLY A 29 -2.14 1.45 9.50
CA GLY A 29 -2.86 2.66 9.89
C GLY A 29 -3.74 2.43 11.12
N ILE A 30 -4.56 1.37 11.13
CA ILE A 30 -5.44 1.05 12.26
C ILE A 30 -4.63 0.82 13.53
N MET A 31 -3.53 0.09 13.47
CA MET A 31 -2.68 -0.16 14.64
C MET A 31 -2.14 1.15 15.25
N ARG A 32 -1.80 2.13 14.41
CA ARG A 32 -1.33 3.46 14.84
C ARG A 32 -2.45 4.32 15.43
N ILE A 33 -3.71 4.08 15.07
CA ILE A 33 -4.87 4.76 15.66
C ILE A 33 -5.21 4.15 17.02
N ILE A 34 -5.29 2.82 17.09
CA ILE A 34 -5.74 2.09 18.29
C ILE A 34 -4.69 2.18 19.41
N ASP A 35 -3.42 1.96 19.10
CA ASP A 35 -2.35 1.93 20.11
C ASP A 35 -1.07 2.59 19.56
N PRO A 36 -1.08 3.93 19.43
CA PRO A 36 0.07 4.70 18.97
C PRO A 36 1.27 4.60 19.91
N VAL A 37 1.04 4.37 21.21
CA VAL A 37 2.10 4.27 22.22
C VAL A 37 2.96 3.04 21.98
N ARG A 38 2.34 1.88 21.73
CA ARG A 38 3.07 0.67 21.36
C ARG A 38 3.83 0.82 20.05
N VAL A 39 3.23 1.49 19.06
CA VAL A 39 3.90 1.77 17.79
C VAL A 39 5.13 2.65 17.99
N ALA A 40 5.05 3.70 18.82
CA ALA A 40 6.21 4.49 19.20
C ALA A 40 7.30 3.62 19.84
N GLY A 41 6.90 2.69 20.70
CA GLY A 41 7.78 1.71 21.32
C GLY A 41 8.57 0.86 20.32
N TRP A 42 7.99 0.49 19.18
CA TRP A 42 8.69 -0.30 18.15
C TRP A 42 9.81 0.47 17.44
N PHE A 43 9.73 1.80 17.38
CA PHE A 43 10.71 2.64 16.69
C PHE A 43 11.76 3.24 17.63
N ARG A 44 11.57 3.13 18.95
CA ARG A 44 12.48 3.66 19.95
C ARG A 44 13.64 2.67 20.22
N PRO A 45 14.89 3.15 20.31
CA PRO A 45 16.01 2.36 20.80
C PRO A 45 15.76 1.70 22.16
N PRO A 46 16.23 0.46 22.40
CA PRO A 46 16.14 -0.14 23.74
C PRO A 46 17.04 0.52 24.78
N THR A 47 18.06 1.26 24.35
CA THR A 47 18.80 2.14 25.26
C THR A 47 17.89 3.25 25.83
N LEU A 48 16.77 3.56 25.15
CA LEU A 48 15.66 4.34 25.66
C LEU A 48 14.55 3.49 26.30
N SER A 49 14.59 2.15 26.22
CA SER A 49 13.74 1.30 27.09
C SER A 49 14.09 1.45 28.57
N TYR A 50 15.31 1.91 28.91
CA TYR A 50 15.60 2.40 30.26
C TYR A 50 14.76 3.64 30.64
N ARG A 51 14.36 4.49 29.68
CA ARG A 51 13.36 5.55 29.95
C ARG A 51 11.96 4.98 30.14
N GLN A 52 11.63 3.87 29.50
CA GLN A 52 10.38 3.15 29.73
C GLN A 52 10.34 2.58 31.16
N THR A 53 11.48 2.11 31.70
CA THR A 53 11.61 1.76 33.13
C THR A 53 11.55 2.97 34.08
N LEU A 54 11.74 4.19 33.57
CA LEU A 54 11.53 5.45 34.28
C LEU A 54 10.13 6.06 34.06
N GLY A 55 9.21 5.35 33.37
CA GLY A 55 7.85 5.82 33.10
C GLY A 55 7.76 6.95 32.05
N MET A 56 8.75 7.09 31.17
CA MET A 56 8.76 8.15 30.15
C MET A 56 7.95 7.75 28.90
N GLU A 57 6.73 8.26 28.84
CA GLU A 57 5.79 8.07 27.73
C GLU A 57 6.27 8.70 26.41
N PRO A 58 5.73 8.27 25.26
CA PRO A 58 5.79 9.01 24.00
C PRO A 58 5.38 10.46 24.17
N ASN A 59 6.18 11.38 23.65
CA ASN A 59 5.82 12.80 23.68
C ASN A 59 4.72 13.10 22.65
N ASP A 60 4.08 14.26 22.80
CA ASP A 60 2.96 14.66 21.95
C ASP A 60 3.32 14.73 20.45
N LEU A 61 4.57 15.07 20.12
CA LEU A 61 5.04 15.14 18.74
C LEU A 61 5.18 13.74 18.10
N GLU A 62 5.70 12.76 18.85
CA GLU A 62 5.77 11.37 18.39
C GLU A 62 4.36 10.81 18.15
N LEU A 63 3.45 11.02 19.10
CA LEU A 63 2.06 10.56 19.00
C LEU A 63 1.31 11.28 17.86
N TYR A 64 1.54 12.58 17.69
CA TYR A 64 0.99 13.35 16.58
C TYR A 64 1.45 12.80 15.23
N ASN A 65 2.75 12.57 15.06
CA ASN A 65 3.30 12.03 13.82
C ASN A 65 2.77 10.63 13.52
N ILE A 66 2.68 9.76 14.53
CA ILE A 66 2.13 8.41 14.38
C ILE A 66 0.67 8.45 13.94
N ARG A 67 -0.15 9.31 14.53
CA ARG A 67 -1.57 9.46 14.17
C ARG A 67 -1.74 10.07 12.77
N THR A 68 -0.93 11.07 12.43
CA THR A 68 -0.96 11.70 11.11
C THR A 68 -0.54 10.71 10.02
N ASP A 69 0.54 9.94 10.23
CA ASP A 69 0.94 8.84 9.35
C ASP A 69 -0.17 7.80 9.21
N ALA A 70 -0.88 7.49 10.30
CA ALA A 70 -2.01 6.56 10.29
C ALA A 70 -3.11 6.98 9.32
N TRP A 71 -3.57 8.23 9.42
CA TRP A 71 -4.62 8.76 8.55
C TRP A 71 -4.16 8.86 7.10
N GLY A 72 -2.88 9.18 6.87
CA GLY A 72 -2.27 9.13 5.55
C GLY A 72 -2.34 7.73 4.92
N LEU A 73 -1.98 6.69 5.68
CA LEU A 73 -2.06 5.30 5.21
C LEU A 73 -3.50 4.87 4.91
N ILE A 74 -4.47 5.24 5.76
CA ILE A 74 -5.89 4.94 5.53
C ILE A 74 -6.41 5.64 4.26
N ALA A 75 -6.04 6.90 4.04
CA ALA A 75 -6.38 7.62 2.82
C ALA A 75 -5.80 6.94 1.57
N LEU A 76 -4.54 6.51 1.61
CA LEU A 76 -3.91 5.78 0.51
C LEU A 76 -4.60 4.42 0.25
N ALA A 77 -5.01 3.70 1.29
CA ALA A 77 -5.76 2.47 1.16
C ALA A 77 -7.10 2.70 0.45
N MET A 78 -7.86 3.73 0.86
CA MET A 78 -9.13 4.08 0.23
C MET A 78 -8.95 4.49 -1.24
N LEU A 79 -7.90 5.27 -1.54
CA LEU A 79 -7.58 5.68 -2.90
C LEU A 79 -7.28 4.46 -3.79
N LEU A 80 -6.54 3.48 -3.28
CA LEU A 80 -6.26 2.24 -4.00
C LEU A 80 -7.52 1.43 -4.30
N LEU A 81 -8.44 1.32 -3.34
CA LEU A 81 -9.72 0.63 -3.53
C LEU A 81 -10.59 1.35 -4.57
N ALA A 82 -10.61 2.68 -4.55
CA ALA A 82 -11.31 3.48 -5.55
C ALA A 82 -10.71 3.29 -6.96
N LEU A 83 -9.38 3.37 -7.10
CA LEU A 83 -8.69 3.20 -8.39
C LEU A 83 -8.75 1.76 -8.94
N ALA A 84 -9.00 0.77 -8.10
CA ALA A 84 -9.21 -0.60 -8.52
C ALA A 84 -10.64 -0.91 -8.98
N ASP A 85 -11.58 0.05 -8.88
CA ASP A 85 -13.02 -0.17 -9.00
C ASP A 85 -13.55 -1.23 -8.01
N ALA A 86 -12.93 -1.31 -6.83
CA ALA A 86 -13.31 -2.30 -5.81
C ALA A 86 -14.62 -1.94 -5.10
N VAL A 87 -14.99 -0.66 -5.13
CA VAL A 87 -16.24 -0.13 -4.58
C VAL A 87 -16.96 0.61 -5.70
N PRO A 88 -18.24 0.31 -5.97
CA PRO A 88 -19.02 1.05 -6.94
C PRO A 88 -19.25 2.47 -6.41
N LEU A 89 -18.55 3.46 -7.00
CA LEU A 89 -18.71 4.86 -6.62
C LEU A 89 -19.95 5.48 -7.29
N PRO A 90 -20.67 6.37 -6.59
CA PRO A 90 -21.71 7.20 -7.21
C PRO A 90 -21.16 8.00 -8.40
N GLN A 91 -21.97 8.21 -9.43
CA GLN A 91 -21.58 8.97 -10.63
C GLN A 91 -21.09 10.39 -10.31
N SER A 92 -21.55 11.00 -9.21
CA SER A 92 -21.08 12.31 -8.75
C SER A 92 -19.62 12.33 -8.30
N LEU A 93 -19.02 11.17 -8.02
CA LEU A 93 -17.63 11.01 -7.56
C LEU A 93 -16.71 10.45 -8.64
N VAL A 94 -17.23 10.16 -9.85
CA VAL A 94 -16.48 9.56 -10.95
C VAL A 94 -16.27 10.62 -12.05
N GLY A 95 -15.03 10.76 -12.52
CA GLY A 95 -14.68 11.67 -13.63
C GLY A 95 -13.50 12.59 -13.32
N SER A 96 -13.00 13.29 -14.33
CA SER A 96 -11.97 14.33 -14.20
C SER A 96 -12.35 15.50 -15.10
N SER A 97 -12.27 16.72 -14.58
CA SER A 97 -12.48 17.95 -15.37
C SER A 97 -11.26 18.32 -16.24
N LEU A 98 -10.13 17.65 -16.02
CA LEU A 98 -8.84 17.96 -16.65
C LEU A 98 -8.55 17.13 -17.91
N ALA A 99 -9.37 16.13 -18.22
CA ALA A 99 -9.24 15.32 -19.42
C ALA A 99 -10.63 14.97 -19.96
N SER A 100 -10.77 14.90 -21.29
CA SER A 100 -11.94 14.25 -21.90
C SER A 100 -12.07 12.84 -21.31
N PRO A 101 -13.30 12.34 -21.06
CA PRO A 101 -13.51 11.02 -20.49
C PRO A 101 -12.62 10.01 -21.21
N ALA A 102 -11.77 9.31 -20.45
CA ALA A 102 -10.95 8.27 -21.04
C ALA A 102 -11.88 7.33 -21.84
N PRO A 103 -11.54 6.98 -23.10
CA PRO A 103 -12.36 6.04 -23.87
C PRO A 103 -12.63 4.83 -22.99
N SER A 104 -13.85 4.32 -22.96
CA SER A 104 -14.30 3.19 -22.11
C SER A 104 -13.44 1.92 -22.24
N GLN A 105 -12.53 1.89 -23.22
CA GLN A 105 -11.51 0.88 -23.46
C GLN A 105 -10.31 0.97 -22.48
N TYR A 106 -9.99 2.12 -21.90
CA TYR A 106 -9.02 2.27 -20.82
C TYR A 106 -9.71 2.06 -19.48
N LYS A 107 -9.95 0.80 -19.12
CA LYS A 107 -10.66 0.47 -17.88
C LYS A 107 -10.00 1.04 -16.62
N LYS A 108 -8.69 1.33 -16.61
CA LYS A 108 -7.95 1.85 -15.43
C LYS A 108 -6.75 2.74 -15.83
N PRO A 109 -6.96 4.01 -16.23
CA PRO A 109 -5.89 4.86 -16.80
C PRO A 109 -4.73 5.14 -15.83
N TYR A 110 -4.98 5.10 -14.52
CA TYR A 110 -3.97 5.38 -13.49
C TYR A 110 -3.41 4.13 -12.81
N ALA A 111 -3.79 2.92 -13.23
CA ALA A 111 -3.39 1.68 -12.56
C ALA A 111 -1.86 1.52 -12.49
N ARG A 112 -1.14 1.73 -13.61
CA ARG A 112 0.34 1.63 -13.64
C ARG A 112 0.99 2.67 -12.73
N ALA A 113 0.49 3.91 -12.73
CA ALA A 113 1.00 4.97 -11.89
C ALA A 113 0.77 4.68 -10.40
N ALA A 114 -0.42 4.24 -10.03
CA ALA A 114 -0.75 3.85 -8.66
C ALA A 114 0.17 2.74 -8.14
N VAL A 115 0.44 1.72 -8.97
CA VAL A 115 1.37 0.64 -8.64
C VAL A 115 2.80 1.16 -8.45
N LEU A 116 3.31 2.00 -9.35
CA LEU A 116 4.66 2.58 -9.21
C LEU A 116 4.81 3.44 -7.96
N ILE A 117 3.84 4.29 -7.67
CA ILE A 117 3.83 5.15 -6.47
C ILE A 117 3.85 4.30 -5.20
N THR A 118 3.09 3.22 -5.17
CA THR A 118 3.00 2.37 -3.99
C THR A 118 4.21 1.44 -3.84
N ILE A 119 4.82 0.97 -4.93
CA ILE A 119 6.15 0.34 -4.90
C ILE A 119 7.17 1.29 -4.28
N PHE A 120 7.22 2.55 -4.73
CA PHE A 120 8.13 3.54 -4.16
C PHE A 120 7.93 3.70 -2.65
N HIS A 121 6.68 3.76 -2.19
CA HIS A 121 6.37 3.80 -0.77
C HIS A 121 6.79 2.53 -0.01
N HIS A 122 6.61 1.33 -0.58
CA HIS A 122 7.11 0.08 0.03
C HIS A 122 8.63 0.04 0.13
N VAL A 123 9.34 0.46 -0.92
CA VAL A 123 10.81 0.52 -0.90
C VAL A 123 11.29 1.48 0.16
N THR A 124 10.78 2.71 0.18
CA THR A 124 11.22 3.75 1.14
C THR A 124 10.88 3.37 2.59
N THR A 125 9.68 2.86 2.86
CA THR A 125 9.32 2.38 4.21
C THR A 125 10.04 1.09 4.60
N GLY A 126 10.38 0.24 3.62
CA GLY A 126 11.21 -0.95 3.82
C GLY A 126 12.65 -0.60 4.20
N ILE A 127 13.25 0.41 3.56
CA ILE A 127 14.55 0.97 3.95
C ILE A 127 14.49 1.49 5.39
N GLY A 128 13.43 2.23 5.73
CA GLY A 128 13.19 2.71 7.10
C GLY A 128 13.13 1.55 8.12
N ALA A 129 12.34 0.52 7.85
CA ALA A 129 12.24 -0.66 8.70
C ALA A 129 13.59 -1.39 8.82
N TYR A 130 14.34 -1.51 7.72
CA TYR A 130 15.65 -2.17 7.70
C TYR A 130 16.70 -1.46 8.55
N GLN A 131 16.66 -0.12 8.61
CA GLN A 131 17.57 0.67 9.45
C GLN A 131 17.44 0.29 10.93
N HIS A 132 16.23 -0.04 11.40
CA HIS A 132 15.97 -0.55 12.75
C HIS A 132 16.25 -2.05 12.84
N TRP A 133 15.77 -2.84 11.88
CA TRP A 133 15.92 -4.29 11.85
C TRP A 133 17.38 -4.76 11.93
N LYS A 134 18.31 -4.10 11.23
CA LYS A 134 19.72 -4.49 11.21
C LYS A 134 20.45 -4.27 12.55
N LEU A 135 19.86 -3.50 13.47
CA LEU A 135 20.45 -3.22 14.77
C LEU A 135 19.94 -4.26 15.76
N PRO A 136 20.81 -5.10 16.36
CA PRO A 136 20.38 -6.14 17.30
C PRO A 136 19.55 -5.60 18.47
N SER A 137 19.79 -4.35 18.86
CA SER A 137 18.99 -3.67 19.86
C SER A 137 17.57 -3.38 19.36
N HIS A 138 17.36 -2.95 18.12
CA HIS A 138 16.05 -2.51 17.65
C HIS A 138 15.27 -3.60 16.88
N HIS A 139 15.84 -4.80 16.77
CA HIS A 139 15.22 -5.92 16.10
C HIS A 139 14.04 -6.44 16.91
N THR A 140 12.83 -6.28 16.37
CA THR A 140 11.60 -6.84 16.90
C THR A 140 10.86 -7.62 15.81
N VAL A 141 9.92 -8.49 16.20
CA VAL A 141 9.05 -9.19 15.24
C VAL A 141 8.28 -8.20 14.35
N ALA A 142 7.93 -7.03 14.87
CA ALA A 142 7.31 -5.96 14.08
C ALA A 142 8.25 -5.43 12.97
N MET A 143 9.56 -5.38 13.23
CA MET A 143 10.55 -5.02 12.22
C MET A 143 10.76 -6.14 11.19
N ASP A 144 10.72 -7.41 11.59
CA ASP A 144 10.73 -8.54 10.63
C ASP A 144 9.57 -8.40 9.64
N ILE A 145 8.35 -8.24 10.17
CA ILE A 145 7.14 -8.04 9.38
C ILE A 145 7.31 -6.79 8.50
N GLY A 146 7.83 -5.69 9.04
CA GLY A 146 8.06 -4.45 8.29
C GLY A 146 9.02 -4.62 7.12
N VAL A 147 10.13 -5.34 7.28
CA VAL A 147 11.12 -5.57 6.22
C VAL A 147 10.55 -6.53 5.17
N TYR A 148 10.17 -7.74 5.59
CA TYR A 148 9.74 -8.79 4.65
C TYR A 148 8.40 -8.47 3.99
N GLY A 149 7.48 -7.81 4.70
CA GLY A 149 6.22 -7.35 4.14
C GLY A 149 6.43 -6.33 3.01
N ASN A 150 7.33 -5.36 3.20
CA ASN A 150 7.65 -4.39 2.14
C ASN A 150 8.41 -5.02 0.96
N ILE A 151 9.30 -5.99 1.20
CA ILE A 151 9.95 -6.76 0.13
C ILE A 151 8.90 -7.53 -0.68
N GLY A 152 8.02 -8.27 0.00
CA GLY A 152 6.98 -9.06 -0.65
C GLY A 152 6.04 -8.21 -1.50
N LEU A 153 5.58 -7.06 -0.96
CA LEU A 153 4.73 -6.14 -1.71
C LEU A 153 5.48 -5.48 -2.87
N THR A 154 6.76 -5.15 -2.72
CA THR A 154 7.58 -4.64 -3.84
C THR A 154 7.65 -5.65 -4.98
N LEU A 155 7.95 -6.91 -4.69
CA LEU A 155 8.02 -7.98 -5.69
C LEU A 155 6.66 -8.23 -6.34
N LEU A 156 5.58 -8.25 -5.54
CA LEU A 156 4.22 -8.38 -6.05
C LEU A 156 3.82 -7.19 -6.93
N GLY A 157 4.26 -5.98 -6.61
CA GLY A 157 4.03 -4.79 -7.44
C GLY A 157 4.75 -4.87 -8.78
N VAL A 158 6.00 -5.33 -8.80
CA VAL A 158 6.72 -5.62 -10.05
C VAL A 158 5.98 -6.68 -10.86
N ALA A 159 5.51 -7.76 -10.22
CA ALA A 159 4.70 -8.78 -10.89
C ALA A 159 3.38 -8.22 -11.44
N ALA A 160 2.72 -7.30 -10.73
CA ALA A 160 1.51 -6.62 -11.20
C ALA A 160 1.78 -5.76 -12.44
N LEU A 161 2.93 -5.07 -12.51
CA LEU A 161 3.33 -4.29 -13.68
C LEU A 161 3.64 -5.16 -14.90
N VAL A 162 4.31 -6.29 -14.69
CA VAL A 162 4.78 -7.18 -15.77
C VAL A 162 3.70 -8.15 -16.24
N TYR A 163 2.91 -8.72 -15.35
CA TYR A 163 1.95 -9.78 -15.69
C TYR A 163 0.50 -9.31 -15.58
N GLY A 164 0.19 -8.44 -14.62
CA GLY A 164 -1.20 -8.08 -14.32
C GLY A 164 -1.79 -6.99 -15.21
N LEU A 165 -0.94 -6.14 -15.78
CA LEU A 165 -1.32 -4.98 -16.60
C LEU A 165 -0.95 -5.13 -18.09
N ASN A 166 -0.38 -6.26 -18.51
CA ASN A 166 0.06 -6.49 -19.89
C ASN A 166 -1.07 -6.81 -20.89
N ASP A 167 -2.30 -7.06 -20.41
CA ASP A 167 -3.46 -7.36 -21.27
C ASP A 167 -3.89 -6.19 -22.18
N GLY A 168 -3.39 -4.97 -21.93
CA GLY A 168 -3.65 -3.80 -22.77
C GLY A 168 -2.78 -3.70 -24.03
N GLU A 169 -1.59 -4.31 -24.02
CA GLU A 169 -0.61 -4.16 -25.10
C GLU A 169 -0.83 -5.17 -26.23
N SER A 170 -1.14 -6.42 -25.86
CA SER A 170 -1.38 -7.54 -26.79
C SER A 170 -2.60 -7.33 -27.71
N ARG A 171 -3.65 -6.66 -27.24
CA ARG A 171 -4.86 -6.38 -28.05
C ARG A 171 -4.73 -5.18 -28.99
N SER A 172 -3.73 -4.32 -28.82
CA SER A 172 -3.52 -3.15 -29.68
C SER A 172 -2.77 -3.50 -30.98
N GLY A 173 -1.93 -4.54 -30.93
CA GLY A 173 -1.17 -5.03 -32.09
C GLY A 173 -2.00 -5.84 -33.08
N GLU A 174 -3.06 -6.50 -32.62
CA GLU A 174 -3.90 -7.36 -33.46
C GLU A 174 -4.90 -6.58 -34.32
N LYS A 175 -5.33 -5.39 -33.88
CA LYS A 175 -6.27 -4.54 -34.63
C LYS A 175 -5.64 -3.68 -35.73
N LYS A 176 -4.32 -3.69 -35.91
CA LYS A 176 -3.64 -2.97 -37.01
C LYS A 176 -3.38 -3.83 -38.25
N LYS A 177 -3.91 -5.06 -38.32
CA LYS A 177 -3.71 -6.00 -39.43
C LYS A 177 -5.00 -6.51 -40.10
N ALA A 178 -6.11 -5.78 -39.98
CA ALA A 178 -7.34 -6.05 -40.73
C ALA A 178 -7.75 -4.83 -41.54
#